data_AF-A0A7J4G130-F1
#
_entry.id   AF-A0A7J4G130-F1
#
_cell.length_a   1.000
_cell.length_b   1.000
_cell.length_c   1.000
_cell.angle_alpha   90.00
_cell.angle_beta   90.00
_cell.angle_gamma   90.00
#
_symmetry.space_group_name_H-M   'P 1'
#
loop_
_entity.id
_entity.type
_entity.pdbx_description
1 polymer ?
#
loop_
_entity_poly.entity_id
_entity_poly.type
_entity_poly.pdbx_seq_one_letter_code
_entity_poly.pdbx_strand_id
1 'polypeptide(L)'
;MNGDNKTNSTVYFMVSDSKAKGVYDTLFYSNNNNFLTPISVGDNITQRTFGNKDKLVLLNIAPNAERVKVYSIKPGDWNDLGEIKQGDLVKIPVIVESPSGAFSIANVTLTHIRLENSNGVEEFYTPNYTLEINGSGELIINLSEVLNKSVETGRYVFGLAAITPDGKEIMEEWRWPFIEVRAFLVDTSVGEGGYINNFQELILMKYDEWHYGNIPYLYGNKTLWGRTYDGIFASPVSNSSEPCPNFSAPISANQTADSWNLSMPFNYWIYLNAGNDSKVWIKKGDCNFSDISAKNEKDSIIIEDDNNHFYNFHILAVNNSVQEHGVVIGLMNFNSSIIKPLRYAESPKWKIMALNLSGINYNIVLANSSLNYPICSVWSVEECVKVAWFDTDGNFSNAINVSIGQNFTQDLYLASIGPNPWDGITIGNYSGSIRPGVGIWISEDTNTTYFAIVNESEIGLDLNRDGIKDRTYYILTFDDYQDNNSEMTQNIVDDDYYITENWWSDFNLDNQTYYDFYENETGMVEIRNSLPTAIWSSNIMFGNEENLNWDIVFYNNTSMLIRKNRDISKGFNTTENVTFILKVYNFDNSPIINANV
;
A
#
# COMPACT_ATOMS: atom_id res chain seq x y z
N MET A 1 -6.31 -50.67 35.04
CA MET A 1 -5.98 -49.50 35.89
C MET A 1 -6.84 -49.41 37.15
N ASN A 2 -8.10 -49.89 37.16
CA ASN A 2 -8.95 -49.92 38.35
C ASN A 2 -8.98 -51.29 39.08
N GLY A 3 -8.39 -52.35 38.50
CA GLY A 3 -8.19 -53.69 39.09
C GLY A 3 -9.45 -54.36 39.64
N ASP A 4 -10.57 -54.20 38.94
CA ASP A 4 -11.87 -54.81 39.26
C ASP A 4 -12.14 -56.12 38.50
N ASN A 5 -11.16 -56.63 37.74
CA ASN A 5 -11.27 -57.80 36.86
C ASN A 5 -12.39 -57.70 35.80
N LYS A 6 -12.86 -56.49 35.45
CA LYS A 6 -13.85 -56.28 34.39
C LYS A 6 -13.19 -55.71 33.14
N THR A 7 -13.64 -56.17 31.97
CA THR A 7 -13.02 -55.87 30.67
C THR A 7 -13.34 -54.48 30.11
N ASN A 8 -14.28 -53.72 30.69
CA ASN A 8 -14.63 -52.37 30.26
C ASN A 8 -14.96 -51.47 31.46
N SER A 9 -13.95 -50.77 31.97
CA SER A 9 -14.10 -49.76 33.01
C SER A 9 -13.66 -48.39 32.50
N THR A 10 -14.54 -47.39 32.62
CA THR A 10 -14.23 -46.00 32.26
C THR A 10 -13.48 -45.33 33.41
N VAL A 11 -12.38 -44.65 33.07
CA VAL A 11 -11.59 -43.83 33.99
C VAL A 11 -11.65 -42.39 33.50
N TYR A 12 -11.81 -41.46 34.43
CA TYR A 12 -11.90 -40.03 34.13
C TYR A 12 -10.64 -39.31 34.63
N PHE A 13 -10.13 -38.43 33.77
CA PHE A 13 -9.00 -37.55 34.06
C PHE A 13 -9.42 -36.10 33.87
N MET A 14 -9.01 -35.22 34.77
CA MET A 14 -9.12 -33.78 34.59
C MET A 14 -7.75 -33.17 34.85
N VAL A 15 -7.33 -32.26 33.98
CA VAL A 15 -6.08 -31.51 34.11
C VAL A 15 -6.43 -30.07 34.45
N SER A 16 -5.74 -29.50 35.44
CA SER A 16 -5.91 -28.11 35.86
C SER A 16 -4.56 -27.43 35.92
N ASP A 17 -4.55 -26.14 35.57
CA ASP A 17 -3.49 -25.19 35.87
C ASP A 17 -3.55 -24.88 37.38
N SER A 18 -2.46 -25.07 38.12
CA SER A 18 -2.36 -24.44 39.44
C SER A 18 -2.16 -22.95 39.20
N LYS A 19 -2.84 -22.11 39.99
CA LYS A 19 -3.00 -20.65 39.76
C LYS A 19 -1.72 -19.82 39.49
N ALA A 20 -0.52 -20.40 39.55
CA ALA A 20 0.73 -19.75 39.23
C ALA A 20 1.21 -20.11 37.81
N LYS A 21 0.86 -19.25 36.84
CA LYS A 21 1.48 -19.12 35.51
C LYS A 21 1.15 -20.16 34.42
N GLY A 22 -0.11 -20.50 34.16
CA GLY A 22 -0.49 -21.07 32.85
C GLY A 22 0.24 -22.38 32.52
N VAL A 23 0.64 -23.14 33.54
CA VAL A 23 1.31 -24.43 33.41
C VAL A 23 0.37 -25.47 33.99
N TYR A 24 -0.19 -26.30 33.11
CA TYR A 24 -0.95 -27.46 33.55
C TYR A 24 -0.06 -28.40 34.38
N ASP A 25 -0.31 -28.46 35.69
CA ASP A 25 0.56 -29.15 36.64
C ASP A 25 -0.21 -29.99 37.66
N THR A 26 -1.54 -30.04 37.55
CA THR A 26 -2.41 -30.76 38.48
C THR A 26 -3.33 -31.71 37.72
N LEU A 27 -3.24 -33.00 38.03
CA LEU A 27 -4.13 -34.06 37.55
C LEU A 27 -5.16 -34.41 38.62
N PHE A 28 -6.40 -34.64 38.21
CA PHE A 28 -7.41 -35.30 39.01
C PHE A 28 -7.77 -36.63 38.35
N TYR A 29 -7.88 -37.67 39.17
CA TYR A 29 -8.24 -39.02 38.74
C TYR A 29 -9.53 -39.46 39.43
N SER A 30 -10.46 -40.04 38.68
CA SER A 30 -11.69 -40.61 39.23
C SER A 30 -12.15 -41.87 38.50
N ASN A 31 -12.73 -42.80 39.25
CA ASN A 31 -13.40 -44.00 38.72
C ASN A 31 -14.94 -43.87 38.75
N ASN A 32 -15.48 -42.75 39.22
CA ASN A 32 -16.91 -42.53 39.41
C ASN A 32 -17.37 -41.08 39.15
N ASN A 33 -16.58 -40.29 38.42
CA ASN A 33 -16.78 -38.84 38.17
C ASN A 33 -16.70 -37.92 39.40
N ASN A 34 -16.29 -38.42 40.56
CA ASN A 34 -16.02 -37.58 41.73
C ASN A 34 -14.50 -37.35 41.86
N PHE A 35 -14.06 -36.12 41.58
CA PHE A 35 -12.64 -35.72 41.58
C PHE A 35 -12.28 -35.11 42.94
N LEU A 36 -11.96 -35.95 43.92
CA LEU A 36 -11.78 -35.52 45.32
C LEU A 36 -10.34 -35.18 45.70
N THR A 37 -9.34 -35.72 44.99
CA THR A 37 -7.93 -35.55 45.36
C THR A 37 -7.11 -35.04 44.16
N PRO A 38 -6.56 -33.81 44.22
CA PRO A 38 -5.61 -33.32 43.23
C PRO A 38 -4.26 -34.04 43.38
N ILE A 39 -3.65 -34.36 42.25
CA ILE A 39 -2.33 -34.98 42.12
C ILE A 39 -1.48 -33.96 41.36
N SER A 40 -0.65 -33.22 42.08
CA SER A 40 0.21 -32.19 41.47
C SER A 40 1.56 -32.79 41.07
N VAL A 41 2.18 -32.25 40.00
CA VAL A 41 3.57 -32.55 39.57
C VAL A 41 4.60 -31.93 40.56
N GLY A 42 4.28 -31.83 41.85
CA GLY A 42 5.15 -31.29 42.92
C GLY A 42 6.04 -32.37 43.54
N ASP A 43 7.18 -32.03 44.14
CA ASP A 43 8.35 -32.92 44.36
C ASP A 43 8.16 -34.26 45.13
N ASN A 44 7.01 -34.51 45.75
CA ASN A 44 6.79 -35.71 46.57
C ASN A 44 6.06 -36.84 45.81
N ILE A 45 6.76 -37.95 45.56
CA ILE A 45 6.21 -39.14 44.87
C ILE A 45 4.94 -39.71 45.51
N THR A 46 4.83 -39.73 46.84
CA THR A 46 3.62 -40.23 47.54
C THR A 46 2.39 -39.36 47.28
N GLN A 47 2.59 -38.11 46.84
CA GLN A 47 1.54 -37.19 46.44
C GLN A 47 1.23 -37.26 44.93
N ARG A 48 2.12 -37.90 44.15
CA ARG A 48 1.99 -38.13 42.70
C ARG A 48 1.40 -39.51 42.35
N THR A 49 1.38 -40.44 43.29
CA THR A 49 0.90 -41.81 43.09
C THR A 49 -0.63 -41.87 43.08
N PHE A 50 -1.20 -42.59 42.13
CA PHE A 50 -2.65 -42.77 41.99
C PHE A 50 -3.00 -44.08 41.26
N GLY A 51 -4.30 -44.34 41.08
CA GLY A 51 -4.80 -45.58 40.48
C GLY A 51 -4.92 -46.73 41.48
N ASN A 52 -5.33 -47.92 41.02
CA ASN A 52 -5.56 -49.03 41.96
C ASN A 52 -4.25 -49.54 42.58
N LYS A 53 -4.18 -49.49 43.92
CA LYS A 53 -3.01 -49.78 44.76
C LYS A 53 -1.82 -48.84 44.49
N ASP A 54 -2.08 -47.60 44.09
CA ASP A 54 -1.06 -46.54 43.90
C ASP A 54 0.06 -46.96 42.93
N LYS A 55 -0.34 -47.73 41.91
CA LYS A 55 0.59 -48.33 40.95
C LYS A 55 0.96 -47.42 39.79
N LEU A 56 0.25 -46.30 39.63
CA LEU A 56 0.57 -45.29 38.64
C LEU A 56 1.11 -44.06 39.36
N VAL A 57 2.03 -43.36 38.71
CA VAL A 57 2.59 -42.12 39.24
C VAL A 57 2.62 -41.10 38.13
N LEU A 58 2.12 -39.91 38.42
CA LEU A 58 2.12 -38.79 37.49
C LEU A 58 3.54 -38.27 37.28
N LEU A 59 4.00 -38.30 36.03
CA LEU A 59 5.33 -37.80 35.64
C LEU A 59 5.27 -36.38 35.14
N ASN A 60 4.41 -36.16 34.15
CA ASN A 60 4.37 -34.89 33.44
C ASN A 60 2.99 -34.67 32.85
N ILE A 61 2.65 -33.40 32.70
CA ILE A 61 1.51 -32.93 31.94
C ILE A 61 2.10 -31.96 30.91
N ALA A 62 1.80 -32.18 29.63
CA ALA A 62 2.30 -31.30 28.58
C ALA A 62 1.85 -29.84 28.85
N PRO A 63 2.66 -28.82 28.49
CA PRO A 63 2.32 -27.42 28.72
C PRO A 63 0.97 -26.96 28.14
N ASN A 64 0.38 -27.72 27.20
CA ASN A 64 -0.93 -27.49 26.59
C ASN A 64 -2.02 -28.49 27.05
N ALA A 65 -1.76 -29.33 28.06
CA ALA A 65 -2.65 -30.40 28.56
C ALA A 65 -3.05 -31.48 27.54
N GLU A 66 -2.46 -31.51 26.33
CA GLU A 66 -2.83 -32.52 25.32
C GLU A 66 -2.36 -33.93 25.69
N ARG A 67 -1.35 -34.04 26.54
CA ARG A 67 -0.76 -35.32 26.96
C ARG A 67 -0.50 -35.33 28.45
N VAL A 68 -0.92 -36.41 29.11
CA VAL A 68 -0.58 -36.73 30.50
C VAL A 68 0.28 -37.99 30.48
N LYS A 69 1.51 -37.88 31.00
CA LYS A 69 2.44 -39.01 31.10
C LYS A 69 2.44 -39.54 32.53
N VAL A 70 2.15 -40.82 32.65
CA VAL A 70 2.05 -41.54 33.91
C VAL A 70 2.87 -42.81 33.76
N TYR A 71 3.68 -43.16 34.76
CA TYR A 71 4.39 -44.44 34.74
C TYR A 71 3.68 -45.45 35.61
N SER A 72 3.85 -46.73 35.27
CA SER A 72 3.51 -47.82 36.17
C SER A 72 4.78 -48.36 36.81
N ILE A 73 4.71 -48.85 38.05
CA ILE A 73 5.85 -49.47 38.76
C ILE A 73 6.39 -50.73 38.03
N LYS A 74 5.77 -51.17 36.91
CA LYS A 74 6.35 -52.20 36.04
C LYS A 74 7.31 -51.56 35.02
N PRO A 75 8.51 -52.12 34.83
CA PRO A 75 9.45 -51.67 33.81
C PRO A 75 8.79 -51.68 32.42
N GLY A 76 8.99 -50.61 31.65
CA GLY A 76 8.54 -50.50 30.26
C GLY A 76 9.44 -49.54 29.47
N ASP A 77 9.52 -49.76 28.15
CA ASP A 77 10.39 -49.06 27.21
C ASP A 77 9.81 -47.69 26.83
N TRP A 78 10.12 -46.64 27.58
CA TRP A 78 9.55 -45.31 27.30
C TRP A 78 10.58 -44.20 27.44
N ASN A 79 11.20 -43.87 26.30
CA ASN A 79 12.23 -42.84 26.23
C ASN A 79 11.68 -41.47 25.80
N ASP A 80 10.50 -41.40 25.18
CA ASP A 80 9.95 -40.14 24.70
C ASP A 80 9.47 -39.28 25.89
N LEU A 81 10.01 -38.07 26.02
CA LEU A 81 9.63 -37.06 27.02
C LEU A 81 8.72 -35.96 26.45
N GLY A 82 8.67 -35.77 25.13
CA GLY A 82 7.70 -34.93 24.42
C GLY A 82 8.33 -33.77 23.65
N GLU A 83 7.51 -32.79 23.28
CA GLU A 83 7.93 -31.59 22.55
C GLU A 83 8.07 -30.39 23.51
N ILE A 84 9.09 -29.55 23.29
CA ILE A 84 9.30 -28.31 24.05
C ILE A 84 9.69 -27.14 23.14
N LYS A 85 9.53 -25.90 23.62
CA LYS A 85 9.98 -24.69 22.90
C LYS A 85 11.46 -24.44 23.14
N GLN A 86 12.10 -23.72 22.22
CA GLN A 86 13.45 -23.21 22.43
C GLN A 86 13.47 -22.31 23.68
N GLY A 87 14.36 -22.62 24.64
CA GLY A 87 14.49 -21.89 25.90
C GLY A 87 13.71 -22.49 27.08
N ASP A 88 12.83 -23.47 26.85
CA ASP A 88 12.18 -24.20 27.93
C ASP A 88 13.17 -25.13 28.67
N LEU A 89 12.91 -25.37 29.96
CA LEU A 89 13.67 -26.33 30.75
C LEU A 89 13.25 -27.76 30.42
N VAL A 90 14.23 -28.64 30.21
CA VAL A 90 13.98 -30.08 30.03
C VAL A 90 13.85 -30.74 31.38
N LYS A 91 12.79 -31.54 31.58
CA LYS A 91 12.59 -32.32 32.79
C LYS A 91 12.67 -33.81 32.49
N ILE A 92 13.68 -34.50 33.03
CA ILE A 92 13.88 -35.94 32.86
C ILE A 92 13.56 -36.65 34.18
N PRO A 93 12.47 -37.42 34.27
CA PRO A 93 12.17 -38.20 35.46
C PRO A 93 13.11 -39.41 35.56
N VAL A 94 13.60 -39.68 36.77
CA VAL A 94 14.52 -40.79 37.06
C VAL A 94 14.06 -41.53 38.32
N ILE A 95 14.15 -42.85 38.29
CA ILE A 95 13.90 -43.73 39.44
C ILE A 95 15.15 -44.55 39.71
N VAL A 96 15.51 -44.65 40.99
CA VAL A 96 16.65 -45.37 41.51
C VAL A 96 16.15 -46.47 42.44
N GLU A 97 16.30 -47.72 42.03
CA GLU A 97 15.95 -48.90 42.81
C GLU A 97 17.19 -49.76 43.07
N SER A 98 17.23 -50.41 44.22
CA SER A 98 18.18 -51.47 44.50
C SER A 98 17.79 -52.74 43.71
N PRO A 99 18.69 -53.73 43.60
CA PRO A 99 18.38 -55.02 42.97
C PRO A 99 17.18 -55.76 43.59
N SER A 100 16.77 -55.42 44.81
CA SER A 100 15.58 -55.97 45.45
C SER A 100 14.28 -55.24 45.07
N GLY A 101 14.34 -54.24 44.18
CA GLY A 101 13.20 -53.40 43.79
C GLY A 101 12.78 -52.38 44.86
N ALA A 102 13.65 -52.10 45.85
CA ALA A 102 13.39 -51.08 46.86
C ALA A 102 14.04 -49.77 46.45
N PHE A 103 13.42 -48.63 46.73
CA PHE A 103 14.03 -47.33 46.46
C PHE A 103 15.41 -47.18 47.13
N SER A 104 16.35 -46.60 46.40
CA SER A 104 17.74 -46.38 46.85
C SER A 104 18.21 -44.96 46.52
N ILE A 105 19.33 -44.56 47.10
CA ILE A 105 19.95 -43.25 46.84
C ILE A 105 21.06 -43.44 45.80
N ALA A 106 21.05 -42.63 44.74
CA ALA A 106 22.14 -42.56 43.76
C ALA A 106 22.40 -41.12 43.31
N ASN A 107 23.66 -40.82 43.01
CA ASN A 107 24.03 -39.63 42.26
C ASN A 107 23.81 -39.90 40.77
N VAL A 108 22.80 -39.27 40.19
CA VAL A 108 22.46 -39.42 38.77
C VAL A 108 23.14 -38.31 37.98
N THR A 109 23.98 -38.71 37.03
CA THR A 109 24.78 -37.84 36.19
C THR A 109 24.32 -37.91 34.73
N LEU A 110 24.18 -36.76 34.08
CA LEU A 110 24.03 -36.67 32.63
C LEU A 110 25.40 -36.89 31.98
N THR A 111 25.54 -37.97 31.21
CA THR A 111 26.82 -38.34 30.60
C THR A 111 26.99 -37.73 29.22
N HIS A 112 25.93 -37.73 28.41
CA HIS A 112 25.92 -37.24 27.05
C HIS A 112 24.58 -36.62 26.68
N ILE A 113 24.61 -35.69 25.74
CA ILE A 113 23.45 -35.22 24.97
C ILE A 113 23.73 -35.52 23.50
N ARG A 114 22.82 -36.19 22.81
CA ARG A 114 22.87 -36.38 21.35
C ARG A 114 21.79 -35.55 20.68
N LEU A 115 22.17 -34.73 19.71
CA LEU A 115 21.26 -33.99 18.85
C LEU A 115 21.14 -34.71 17.51
N GLU A 116 19.92 -35.08 17.13
CA GLU A 116 19.58 -35.61 15.82
C GLU A 116 18.74 -34.55 15.08
N ASN A 117 19.29 -33.94 14.03
CA ASN A 117 18.60 -32.93 13.22
C ASN A 117 18.89 -33.09 11.72
N SER A 118 18.43 -32.14 10.88
CA SER A 118 18.65 -32.19 9.43
C SER A 118 20.12 -32.11 9.01
N ASN A 119 20.99 -31.60 9.88
CA ASN A 119 22.43 -31.49 9.65
C ASN A 119 23.19 -32.77 10.02
N GLY A 120 22.51 -33.76 10.61
CA GLY A 120 23.07 -35.03 11.02
C GLY A 120 22.93 -35.28 12.52
N VAL A 121 23.89 -36.03 13.07
CA VAL A 121 23.92 -36.40 14.48
C VAL A 121 25.15 -35.79 15.14
N GLU A 122 24.94 -35.00 16.19
CA GLU A 122 26.00 -34.43 17.03
C GLU A 122 25.92 -34.99 18.45
N GLU A 123 27.07 -35.26 19.09
CA GLU A 123 27.13 -35.71 20.47
C GLU A 123 27.96 -34.76 21.34
N PHE A 124 27.42 -34.44 22.51
CA PHE A 124 28.01 -33.58 23.51
C PHE A 124 28.26 -34.37 24.79
N TYR A 125 29.50 -34.35 25.28
CA TYR A 125 29.86 -34.96 26.56
C TYR A 125 29.61 -33.95 27.68
N THR A 126 28.79 -34.31 28.67
CA THR A 126 28.30 -33.36 29.70
C THR A 126 28.63 -33.79 31.13
N PRO A 127 29.90 -34.10 31.48
CA PRO A 127 30.24 -34.83 32.71
C PRO A 127 29.92 -34.12 34.04
N ASN A 128 29.46 -32.87 34.02
CA ASN A 128 29.35 -32.01 35.20
C ASN A 128 27.93 -31.80 35.74
N TYR A 129 26.89 -32.38 35.12
CA TYR A 129 25.52 -32.27 35.65
C TYR A 129 25.17 -33.51 36.46
N THR A 130 25.24 -33.42 37.80
CA THR A 130 24.96 -34.51 38.74
C THR A 130 23.99 -34.07 39.83
N LEU A 131 22.99 -34.90 40.12
CA LEU A 131 22.01 -34.67 41.18
C LEU A 131 21.85 -35.93 42.03
N GLU A 132 21.84 -35.80 43.36
CA GLU A 132 21.48 -36.90 44.24
C GLU A 132 19.97 -37.14 44.17
N ILE A 133 19.57 -38.36 43.82
CA ILE A 133 18.18 -38.79 43.74
C ILE A 133 17.95 -39.90 44.76
N ASN A 134 16.98 -39.68 45.66
CA ASN A 134 16.55 -40.67 46.65
C ASN A 134 15.25 -41.33 46.18
N GLY A 135 15.36 -42.54 45.62
CA GLY A 135 14.25 -43.33 45.12
C GLY A 135 13.71 -42.84 43.78
N SER A 136 13.27 -41.59 43.69
CA SER A 136 12.76 -40.97 42.45
C SER A 136 12.97 -39.47 42.46
N GLY A 137 13.22 -38.88 41.30
CA GLY A 137 13.43 -37.44 41.16
C GLY A 137 13.41 -36.99 39.70
N GLU A 138 13.70 -35.72 39.46
CA GLU A 138 13.77 -35.13 38.12
C GLU A 138 15.12 -34.42 37.92
N LEU A 139 15.74 -34.63 36.76
CA LEU A 139 16.83 -33.79 36.28
C LEU A 139 16.21 -32.60 35.51
N ILE A 140 16.51 -31.37 35.93
CA ILE A 140 16.02 -30.14 35.29
C ILE A 140 17.17 -29.49 34.52
N ILE A 141 17.17 -29.67 33.21
CA ILE A 141 18.30 -29.31 32.34
C ILE A 141 17.96 -28.05 31.56
N ASN A 142 18.81 -27.03 31.67
CA ASN A 142 18.84 -25.91 30.73
C ASN A 142 19.82 -26.26 29.59
N LEU A 143 19.28 -26.52 28.40
CA LEU A 143 20.09 -26.96 27.25
C LEU A 143 21.13 -25.91 26.83
N SER A 144 20.77 -24.62 26.86
CA SER A 144 21.69 -23.54 26.47
C SER A 144 22.90 -23.48 27.40
N GLU A 145 22.68 -23.67 28.70
CA GLU A 145 23.75 -23.67 29.70
C GLU A 145 24.63 -24.92 29.59
N VAL A 146 24.03 -26.10 29.45
CA VAL A 146 24.78 -27.37 29.41
C VAL A 146 25.58 -27.51 28.12
N LEU A 147 25.05 -27.05 26.99
CA LEU A 147 25.74 -27.12 25.70
C LEU A 147 26.68 -25.94 25.47
N ASN A 148 26.58 -24.87 26.26
CA ASN A 148 27.29 -23.60 26.07
C ASN A 148 27.19 -23.08 24.61
N LYS A 149 26.04 -23.30 23.98
CA LYS A 149 25.68 -22.81 22.64
C LYS A 149 24.19 -22.58 22.54
N SER A 150 23.77 -21.88 21.49
CA SER A 150 22.36 -21.75 21.13
C SER A 150 21.73 -23.12 20.89
N VAL A 151 20.54 -23.34 21.46
CA VAL A 151 19.77 -24.57 21.26
C VAL A 151 19.23 -24.58 19.83
N GLU A 152 19.43 -25.70 19.13
CA GLU A 152 18.97 -25.91 17.76
C GLU A 152 17.63 -26.66 17.77
N THR A 153 16.93 -26.64 16.63
CA THR A 153 15.76 -27.51 16.45
C THR A 153 16.20 -28.94 16.15
N GLY A 154 15.48 -29.91 16.70
CA GLY A 154 15.76 -31.32 16.49
C GLY A 154 15.46 -32.18 17.71
N ARG A 155 15.83 -33.45 17.62
CA ARG A 155 15.62 -34.42 18.69
C ARG A 155 16.86 -34.48 19.58
N TYR A 156 16.68 -34.18 20.86
CA TYR A 156 17.74 -34.28 21.87
C TYR A 156 17.54 -35.56 22.68
N VAL A 157 18.57 -36.40 22.75
CA VAL A 157 18.60 -37.69 23.47
C VAL A 157 19.63 -37.61 24.61
N PHE A 158 19.31 -38.14 25.79
CA PHE A 158 20.08 -37.92 27.02
C PHE A 158 20.63 -39.23 27.59
N GLY A 159 21.95 -39.37 27.64
CA GLY A 159 22.61 -40.52 28.27
C GLY A 159 22.77 -40.32 29.77
N LEU A 160 22.32 -41.27 30.59
CA LEU A 160 22.35 -41.16 32.05
C LEU A 160 23.24 -42.23 32.70
N ALA A 161 23.87 -41.88 33.83
CA ALA A 161 24.55 -42.82 34.71
C ALA A 161 24.11 -42.61 36.16
N ALA A 162 23.94 -43.69 36.91
CA ALA A 162 23.67 -43.66 38.35
C ALA A 162 24.91 -44.14 39.11
N ILE A 163 25.37 -43.36 40.07
CA ILE A 163 26.50 -43.69 40.96
C ILE A 163 25.93 -43.97 42.34
N THR A 164 26.00 -45.23 42.76
CA THR A 164 25.65 -45.70 44.10
C THR A 164 26.91 -45.99 44.92
N PRO A 165 26.82 -46.19 46.24
CA PRO A 165 27.95 -46.67 47.04
C PRO A 165 28.52 -48.02 46.53
N ASP A 166 27.69 -48.83 45.88
CA ASP A 166 28.03 -50.18 45.42
C ASP A 166 28.62 -50.21 43.99
N GLY A 167 28.56 -49.09 43.25
CA GLY A 167 29.11 -48.98 41.91
C GLY A 167 28.43 -47.96 41.00
N LYS A 168 28.95 -47.82 39.79
CA LYS A 168 28.39 -46.99 38.72
C LYS A 168 27.64 -47.86 37.71
N GLU A 169 26.38 -47.54 37.48
CA GLU A 169 25.56 -48.12 36.41
C GLU A 169 25.33 -47.08 35.32
N ILE A 170 25.42 -47.48 34.05
CA ILE A 170 25.18 -46.62 32.89
C ILE A 170 23.93 -47.15 32.18
N MET A 171 23.00 -46.25 31.88
CA MET A 171 21.80 -46.60 31.14
C MET A 171 22.15 -46.99 29.71
N GLU A 172 21.63 -48.14 29.25
CA GLU A 172 21.80 -48.61 27.88
C GLU A 172 21.21 -47.59 26.89
N GLU A 173 21.88 -47.38 25.76
CA GLU A 173 21.55 -46.33 24.78
C GLU A 173 20.12 -46.39 24.26
N TRP A 174 19.60 -47.61 24.03
CA TRP A 174 18.23 -47.80 23.58
C TRP A 174 17.18 -47.42 24.62
N ARG A 175 17.58 -47.12 25.88
CA ARG A 175 16.73 -46.61 26.97
C ARG A 175 16.92 -45.12 27.23
N TRP A 176 17.77 -44.43 26.47
CA TRP A 176 18.02 -43.01 26.70
C TRP A 176 16.80 -42.16 26.42
N PRO A 177 16.34 -41.33 27.39
CA PRO A 177 15.22 -40.44 27.18
C PRO A 177 15.51 -39.39 26.10
N PHE A 178 14.48 -38.89 25.42
CA PHE A 178 14.59 -37.87 24.38
C PHE A 178 13.43 -36.88 24.36
N ILE A 179 13.68 -35.67 23.84
CA ILE A 179 12.69 -34.62 23.54
C ILE A 179 12.81 -34.16 22.10
N GLU A 180 11.79 -33.47 21.58
CA GLU A 180 11.83 -32.74 20.31
C GLU A 180 11.74 -31.23 20.58
N VAL A 181 12.76 -30.47 20.17
CA VAL A 181 12.79 -29.00 20.28
C VAL A 181 12.30 -28.40 18.96
N ARG A 182 11.22 -27.60 19.02
CA ARG A 182 10.69 -26.86 17.87
C ARG A 182 11.00 -25.37 17.95
N ALA A 183 11.29 -24.76 16.82
CA ALA A 183 11.35 -23.30 16.70
C ALA A 183 9.93 -22.74 16.67
N PHE A 184 9.66 -21.79 17.56
CA PHE A 184 8.54 -20.87 17.41
C PHE A 184 9.13 -19.55 16.97
N LEU A 185 8.81 -19.10 15.75
CA LEU A 185 9.29 -17.81 15.23
C LEU A 185 8.49 -16.68 15.91
N VAL A 186 8.92 -16.28 17.10
CA VAL A 186 8.54 -14.99 17.68
C VAL A 186 9.71 -14.05 17.43
N ASP A 187 9.51 -13.05 16.57
CA ASP A 187 10.44 -11.93 16.48
C ASP A 187 10.40 -11.21 17.84
N THR A 188 11.49 -11.31 18.60
CA THR A 188 11.62 -10.73 19.94
C THR A 188 12.02 -9.25 19.91
N SER A 189 12.10 -8.64 18.73
CA SER A 189 12.50 -7.23 18.62
C SER A 189 11.34 -6.34 19.09
N VAL A 190 11.55 -5.69 20.24
CA VAL A 190 10.59 -4.76 20.82
C VAL A 190 10.62 -3.46 20.03
N GLY A 191 9.46 -3.00 19.57
CA GLY A 191 9.33 -1.82 18.74
C GLY A 191 7.96 -1.18 18.91
N GLU A 192 7.76 -0.10 18.16
CA GLU A 192 6.48 0.60 18.03
C GLU A 192 5.85 0.27 16.67
N GLY A 193 4.53 0.32 16.58
CA GLY A 193 3.82 -0.01 15.36
C GLY A 193 2.32 0.17 15.50
N GLY A 194 1.62 0.20 14.38
CA GLY A 194 0.18 0.38 14.37
C GLY A 194 -0.39 0.35 12.97
N TYR A 195 -1.71 0.35 12.91
CA TYR A 195 -2.44 0.40 11.65
C TYR A 195 -2.71 1.84 11.25
N ILE A 196 -2.35 2.17 10.02
CA ILE A 196 -2.91 3.28 9.27
C ILE A 196 -4.10 2.73 8.50
N ASN A 197 -5.29 3.25 8.78
CA ASN A 197 -6.55 2.81 8.16
C ASN A 197 -7.14 3.93 7.28
N ASN A 198 -8.27 3.64 6.65
CA ASN A 198 -9.07 4.58 5.87
C ASN A 198 -8.40 5.06 4.59
N PHE A 199 -7.55 4.21 3.98
CA PHE A 199 -7.19 4.41 2.59
C PHE A 199 -8.46 4.35 1.74
N GLN A 200 -8.72 5.44 1.02
CA GLN A 200 -9.87 5.59 0.14
C GLN A 200 -9.40 5.55 -1.30
N GLU A 201 -10.18 4.89 -2.14
CA GLU A 201 -9.93 4.82 -3.57
C GLU A 201 -9.97 6.23 -4.19
N LEU A 202 -8.92 6.54 -4.95
CA LEU A 202 -8.74 7.77 -5.72
C LEU A 202 -8.45 7.38 -7.17
N ILE A 203 -9.40 7.66 -8.07
CA ILE A 203 -9.23 7.37 -9.50
C ILE A 203 -8.66 8.60 -10.19
N LEU A 204 -7.54 8.46 -10.89
CA LEU A 204 -6.81 9.54 -11.55
C LEU A 204 -6.77 9.34 -13.07
N MET A 205 -7.44 10.21 -13.81
CA MET A 205 -7.46 10.18 -15.28
C MET A 205 -6.53 11.25 -15.83
N LYS A 206 -5.42 10.83 -16.46
CA LYS A 206 -4.40 11.73 -17.01
C LYS A 206 -4.69 12.06 -18.48
N TYR A 207 -4.54 13.34 -18.83
CA TYR A 207 -4.70 13.88 -20.18
C TYR A 207 -3.54 14.83 -20.52
N ASP A 208 -2.32 14.30 -20.53
CA ASP A 208 -1.14 15.01 -21.04
C ASP A 208 -1.03 14.84 -22.58
N GLU A 209 -0.09 15.50 -23.24
CA GLU A 209 0.08 15.40 -24.70
C GLU A 209 0.42 13.97 -25.18
N TRP A 210 0.94 13.10 -24.32
CA TRP A 210 1.20 11.69 -24.66
C TRP A 210 -0.11 10.89 -24.77
N HIS A 211 -1.03 11.10 -23.83
CA HIS A 211 -2.31 10.37 -23.78
C HIS A 211 -3.42 11.06 -24.59
N TYR A 212 -3.44 12.39 -24.61
CA TYR A 212 -4.41 13.22 -25.32
C TYR A 212 -3.97 13.51 -26.77
N GLY A 213 -2.67 13.53 -27.06
CA GLY A 213 -2.14 14.06 -28.32
C GLY A 213 -2.07 15.59 -28.34
N ASN A 214 -1.98 16.17 -29.53
CA ASN A 214 -1.72 17.61 -29.68
C ASN A 214 -2.85 18.48 -29.11
N ILE A 215 -2.51 19.33 -28.14
CA ILE A 215 -3.44 20.30 -27.54
C ILE A 215 -3.42 21.59 -28.39
N PRO A 216 -4.50 21.97 -29.09
CA PRO A 216 -4.53 23.15 -29.96
C PRO A 216 -4.45 24.48 -29.20
N TYR A 217 -4.01 25.52 -29.89
CA TYR A 217 -3.97 26.89 -29.38
C TYR A 217 -5.28 27.63 -29.59
N LEU A 218 -5.59 28.54 -28.67
CA LEU A 218 -6.50 29.65 -28.88
C LEU A 218 -5.72 30.97 -28.93
N TYR A 219 -6.18 31.88 -29.76
CA TYR A 219 -5.54 33.17 -30.00
C TYR A 219 -6.43 34.32 -29.55
N GLY A 220 -5.81 35.37 -29.04
CA GLY A 220 -6.47 36.60 -28.66
C GLY A 220 -5.91 37.85 -29.31
N ASN A 221 -6.60 38.96 -29.04
CA ASN A 221 -6.31 40.29 -29.54
C ASN A 221 -6.14 40.34 -31.07
N LYS A 222 -6.95 39.56 -31.80
CA LYS A 222 -6.95 39.57 -33.27
C LYS A 222 -8.01 40.53 -33.77
N THR A 223 -7.57 41.60 -34.45
CA THR A 223 -8.45 42.58 -35.06
C THR A 223 -8.75 42.20 -36.50
N LEU A 224 -10.01 41.84 -36.77
CA LEU A 224 -10.51 41.47 -38.09
C LEU A 224 -11.79 42.26 -38.37
N TRP A 225 -11.88 42.84 -39.57
CA TRP A 225 -13.05 43.61 -40.02
C TRP A 225 -13.55 44.66 -39.02
N GLY A 226 -12.61 45.36 -38.37
CA GLY A 226 -12.89 46.44 -37.42
C GLY A 226 -13.34 45.99 -36.02
N ARG A 227 -13.28 44.68 -35.71
CA ARG A 227 -13.59 44.12 -34.39
C ARG A 227 -12.40 43.31 -33.87
N THR A 228 -12.18 43.34 -32.56
CA THR A 228 -11.15 42.55 -31.89
C THR A 228 -11.78 41.33 -31.24
N TYR A 229 -11.18 40.16 -31.45
CA TYR A 229 -11.67 38.88 -30.96
C TYR A 229 -10.62 38.20 -30.07
N ASP A 230 -11.12 37.50 -29.05
CA ASP A 230 -10.37 36.65 -28.13
C ASP A 230 -10.92 35.22 -28.13
N GLY A 231 -10.10 34.24 -27.71
CA GLY A 231 -10.52 32.83 -27.66
C GLY A 231 -10.76 32.22 -29.04
N ILE A 232 -10.04 32.68 -30.06
CA ILE A 232 -10.18 32.25 -31.45
C ILE A 232 -9.43 30.94 -31.64
N PHE A 233 -10.11 29.92 -32.13
CA PHE A 233 -9.50 28.67 -32.56
C PHE A 233 -8.97 28.79 -33.99
N ALA A 234 -9.80 29.29 -34.90
CA ALA A 234 -9.44 29.45 -36.30
C ALA A 234 -10.00 30.76 -36.87
N SER A 235 -9.20 31.44 -37.69
CA SER A 235 -9.64 32.60 -38.46
C SER A 235 -9.18 32.50 -39.91
N PRO A 236 -9.70 31.54 -40.70
CA PRO A 236 -9.40 31.44 -42.12
C PRO A 236 -9.92 32.70 -42.81
N VAL A 237 -8.98 33.56 -43.19
CA VAL A 237 -9.22 34.84 -43.88
C VAL A 237 -8.28 34.92 -45.07
N SER A 238 -8.83 35.26 -46.23
CA SER A 238 -8.07 35.36 -47.48
C SER A 238 -8.70 36.37 -48.41
N ASN A 239 -7.91 36.81 -49.39
CA ASN A 239 -8.39 37.60 -50.54
C ASN A 239 -8.57 36.71 -51.79
N SER A 240 -8.36 35.40 -51.67
CA SER A 240 -8.52 34.41 -52.74
C SER A 240 -9.23 33.15 -52.24
N SER A 241 -9.73 32.34 -53.18
CA SER A 241 -10.20 30.99 -52.90
C SER A 241 -9.05 30.00 -52.98
N GLU A 242 -9.03 29.04 -52.06
CA GLU A 242 -8.09 27.92 -52.09
C GLU A 242 -8.54 26.84 -53.08
N PRO A 243 -7.61 26.08 -53.69
CA PRO A 243 -7.93 24.94 -54.55
C PRO A 243 -8.62 23.85 -53.74
N CYS A 244 -9.82 23.45 -54.17
CA CYS A 244 -10.66 22.48 -53.46
C CYS A 244 -10.85 21.19 -54.27
N PRO A 245 -10.37 20.02 -53.80
CA PRO A 245 -10.63 18.76 -54.47
C PRO A 245 -12.10 18.36 -54.35
N ASN A 246 -12.68 17.81 -55.43
CA ASN A 246 -14.07 17.32 -55.47
C ASN A 246 -15.13 18.36 -55.05
N PHE A 247 -14.91 19.62 -55.41
CA PHE A 247 -15.81 20.71 -55.05
C PHE A 247 -17.23 20.49 -55.58
N SER A 248 -18.22 20.74 -54.74
CA SER A 248 -19.63 20.86 -55.13
C SER A 248 -20.30 21.90 -54.23
N ALA A 249 -20.91 22.91 -54.84
CA ALA A 249 -21.56 23.98 -54.10
C ALA A 249 -22.82 23.48 -53.35
N PRO A 250 -23.16 24.06 -52.19
CA PRO A 250 -24.40 23.77 -51.50
C PRO A 250 -25.61 24.20 -52.35
N ILE A 251 -26.69 23.41 -52.34
CA ILE A 251 -27.91 23.72 -53.10
C ILE A 251 -28.52 25.06 -52.65
N SER A 252 -28.38 25.40 -51.36
CA SER A 252 -28.89 26.65 -50.78
C SER A 252 -28.05 27.89 -51.08
N ALA A 253 -26.89 27.75 -51.74
CA ALA A 253 -26.03 28.88 -52.08
C ALA A 253 -26.53 29.64 -53.33
N ASN A 254 -26.24 30.93 -53.41
CA ASN A 254 -26.49 31.69 -54.64
C ASN A 254 -25.49 31.27 -55.72
N GLN A 255 -25.99 30.50 -56.69
CA GLN A 255 -25.20 29.89 -57.77
C GLN A 255 -24.60 30.90 -58.77
N THR A 256 -24.99 32.18 -58.67
CA THR A 256 -24.53 33.24 -59.57
C THR A 256 -23.61 34.25 -58.89
N ALA A 257 -23.47 34.17 -57.58
CA ALA A 257 -22.60 35.05 -56.81
C ALA A 257 -21.18 34.49 -56.68
N ASP A 258 -20.22 35.36 -56.40
CA ASP A 258 -18.85 34.96 -56.10
C ASP A 258 -18.82 34.04 -54.86
N SER A 259 -17.87 33.12 -54.84
CA SER A 259 -17.73 32.16 -53.75
C SER A 259 -16.29 31.75 -53.54
N TRP A 260 -15.98 31.35 -52.30
CA TRP A 260 -14.62 31.07 -51.88
C TRP A 260 -14.58 29.83 -50.99
N ASN A 261 -13.57 29.01 -51.21
CA ASN A 261 -13.22 27.89 -50.35
C ASN A 261 -11.98 28.25 -49.52
N LEU A 262 -12.00 27.91 -48.24
CA LEU A 262 -10.90 28.14 -47.31
C LEU A 262 -10.65 26.87 -46.48
N SER A 263 -9.39 26.53 -46.25
CA SER A 263 -9.01 25.47 -45.33
C SER A 263 -8.99 25.95 -43.89
N MET A 264 -9.27 25.03 -42.99
CA MET A 264 -9.25 25.21 -41.54
C MET A 264 -8.51 24.02 -40.91
N PRO A 265 -7.88 24.17 -39.72
CA PRO A 265 -7.30 23.04 -38.99
C PRO A 265 -8.23 21.82 -38.89
N PHE A 266 -7.62 20.65 -38.66
CA PHE A 266 -8.30 19.34 -38.58
C PHE A 266 -9.02 18.91 -39.87
N ASN A 267 -8.46 19.30 -41.02
CA ASN A 267 -8.95 18.95 -42.35
C ASN A 267 -10.41 19.40 -42.59
N TYR A 268 -10.77 20.57 -42.06
CA TYR A 268 -12.05 21.19 -42.36
C TYR A 268 -11.93 22.16 -43.52
N TRP A 269 -13.00 22.23 -44.29
CA TRP A 269 -13.19 23.14 -45.40
C TRP A 269 -14.38 24.05 -45.12
N ILE A 270 -14.20 25.31 -45.49
CA ILE A 270 -15.19 26.37 -45.37
C ILE A 270 -15.56 26.85 -46.75
N TYR A 271 -16.86 26.97 -47.01
CA TYR A 271 -17.39 27.60 -48.21
C TYR A 271 -18.15 28.88 -47.84
N LEU A 272 -17.83 29.96 -48.54
CA LEU A 272 -18.43 31.28 -48.42
C LEU A 272 -19.04 31.71 -49.75
N ASN A 273 -20.14 32.45 -49.70
CA ASN A 273 -20.86 32.89 -50.88
C ASN A 273 -21.31 34.34 -50.71
N ALA A 274 -20.92 35.21 -51.64
CA ALA A 274 -21.20 36.65 -51.60
C ALA A 274 -22.71 36.98 -51.69
N GLY A 275 -23.52 36.06 -52.25
CA GLY A 275 -24.96 36.21 -52.37
C GLY A 275 -25.73 35.73 -51.14
N ASN A 276 -25.03 35.27 -50.09
CA ASN A 276 -25.60 34.80 -48.85
C ASN A 276 -24.91 35.47 -47.65
N ASP A 277 -25.43 36.63 -47.25
CA ASP A 277 -24.88 37.42 -46.14
C ASP A 277 -24.80 36.61 -44.84
N SER A 278 -23.66 36.74 -44.15
CA SER A 278 -23.37 36.14 -42.83
C SER A 278 -23.58 34.62 -42.75
N LYS A 279 -23.59 33.93 -43.88
CA LYS A 279 -23.72 32.47 -43.96
C LYS A 279 -22.41 31.81 -44.36
N VAL A 280 -22.21 30.62 -43.80
CA VAL A 280 -21.04 29.79 -44.03
C VAL A 280 -21.44 28.31 -44.05
N TRP A 281 -20.75 27.52 -44.86
CA TRP A 281 -20.83 26.06 -44.85
C TRP A 281 -19.50 25.49 -44.40
N ILE A 282 -19.52 24.53 -43.47
CA ILE A 282 -18.33 23.95 -42.85
C ILE A 282 -18.42 22.44 -42.97
N LYS A 283 -17.36 21.78 -43.46
CA LYS A 283 -17.34 20.32 -43.68
C LYS A 283 -15.95 19.74 -43.38
N LYS A 284 -15.88 18.57 -42.76
CA LYS A 284 -14.63 17.79 -42.60
C LYS A 284 -14.35 16.94 -43.84
N GLY A 285 -13.07 16.81 -44.22
CA GLY A 285 -12.60 15.81 -45.18
C GLY A 285 -12.50 16.29 -46.63
N ASP A 286 -13.60 16.78 -47.20
CA ASP A 286 -13.67 17.20 -48.61
C ASP A 286 -14.45 18.51 -48.80
N CYS A 287 -14.47 19.01 -50.03
CA CYS A 287 -15.15 20.23 -50.43
C CYS A 287 -16.52 20.01 -51.09
N ASN A 288 -17.15 18.86 -50.88
CA ASN A 288 -18.49 18.60 -51.40
C ASN A 288 -19.54 19.09 -50.39
N PHE A 289 -20.00 20.33 -50.56
CA PHE A 289 -20.99 20.96 -49.68
C PHE A 289 -22.44 20.73 -50.09
N SER A 290 -22.71 19.87 -51.08
CA SER A 290 -24.06 19.68 -51.65
C SER A 290 -25.14 19.35 -50.58
N ASP A 291 -24.78 18.54 -49.59
CA ASP A 291 -25.66 18.11 -48.48
C ASP A 291 -25.45 18.89 -47.17
N ILE A 292 -24.59 19.92 -47.17
CA ILE A 292 -24.27 20.70 -45.97
C ILE A 292 -25.25 21.86 -45.84
N SER A 293 -25.81 22.03 -44.63
CA SER A 293 -26.66 23.17 -44.32
C SER A 293 -25.83 24.39 -43.93
N ALA A 294 -26.30 25.57 -44.34
CA ALA A 294 -25.67 26.83 -43.97
C ALA A 294 -25.77 27.07 -42.45
N LYS A 295 -24.71 27.65 -41.88
CA LYS A 295 -24.63 28.17 -40.52
C LYS A 295 -24.52 29.69 -40.56
N ASN A 296 -24.99 30.35 -39.52
CA ASN A 296 -24.96 31.80 -39.36
C ASN A 296 -23.94 32.19 -38.29
N GLU A 297 -23.60 33.48 -38.24
CA GLU A 297 -22.92 34.03 -37.06
C GLU A 297 -23.67 33.67 -35.77
N LYS A 298 -22.90 33.37 -34.72
CA LYS A 298 -23.28 32.88 -33.39
C LYS A 298 -23.81 31.46 -33.33
N ASP A 299 -24.04 30.78 -34.46
CA ASP A 299 -24.41 29.36 -34.44
C ASP A 299 -23.27 28.54 -33.79
N SER A 300 -23.67 27.59 -32.95
CA SER A 300 -22.75 26.58 -32.40
C SER A 300 -22.42 25.52 -33.46
N ILE A 301 -21.17 25.06 -33.43
CA ILE A 301 -20.60 24.05 -34.30
C ILE A 301 -19.72 23.11 -33.47
N ILE A 302 -19.70 21.84 -33.86
CA ILE A 302 -18.81 20.84 -33.27
C ILE A 302 -17.68 20.61 -34.25
N ILE A 303 -16.45 20.80 -33.78
CA ILE A 303 -15.23 20.49 -34.53
C ILE A 303 -14.59 19.28 -33.89
N GLU A 304 -14.44 18.22 -34.68
CA GLU A 304 -13.77 16.98 -34.30
C GLU A 304 -12.32 16.99 -34.81
N ASP A 305 -11.33 16.83 -33.93
CA ASP A 305 -9.93 16.71 -34.33
C ASP A 305 -9.58 15.33 -34.93
N ASP A 306 -8.29 15.08 -35.16
CA ASP A 306 -7.81 13.82 -35.74
C ASP A 306 -7.79 12.65 -34.73
N ASN A 307 -7.92 12.95 -33.43
CA ASN A 307 -7.95 11.99 -32.33
C ASN A 307 -9.37 11.75 -31.78
N ASN A 308 -10.41 12.24 -32.48
CA ASN A 308 -11.82 12.17 -32.11
C ASN A 308 -12.19 12.96 -30.84
N HIS A 309 -11.51 14.08 -30.56
CA HIS A 309 -11.98 15.04 -29.55
C HIS A 309 -12.97 16.01 -30.17
N PHE A 310 -14.09 16.26 -29.48
CA PHE A 310 -15.19 17.09 -29.98
C PHE A 310 -15.25 18.43 -29.26
N TYR A 311 -14.78 19.48 -29.93
CA TYR A 311 -14.78 20.85 -29.41
C TYR A 311 -16.09 21.56 -29.77
N ASN A 312 -16.74 22.17 -28.78
CA ASN A 312 -17.91 23.03 -29.02
C ASN A 312 -17.44 24.46 -29.30
N PHE A 313 -17.58 24.94 -30.53
CA PHE A 313 -17.20 26.30 -30.92
C PHE A 313 -18.40 27.08 -31.46
N HIS A 314 -18.21 28.38 -31.61
CA HIS A 314 -19.16 29.28 -32.25
C HIS A 314 -18.53 30.00 -33.43
N ILE A 315 -19.38 30.32 -34.40
CA ILE A 315 -19.03 31.17 -35.53
C ILE A 315 -19.11 32.62 -35.05
N LEU A 316 -17.98 33.21 -34.70
CA LEU A 316 -17.91 34.55 -34.09
C LEU A 316 -18.16 35.67 -35.11
N ALA A 317 -17.75 35.47 -36.36
CA ALA A 317 -17.97 36.41 -37.46
C ALA A 317 -17.84 35.73 -38.83
N VAL A 318 -18.58 36.24 -39.81
CA VAL A 318 -18.51 35.80 -41.21
C VAL A 318 -18.41 37.03 -42.11
N ASN A 319 -17.39 37.08 -42.97
CA ASN A 319 -17.28 38.10 -44.00
C ASN A 319 -17.26 37.45 -45.39
N ASN A 320 -18.23 37.82 -46.22
CA ASN A 320 -18.39 37.30 -47.58
C ASN A 320 -18.11 38.39 -48.64
N SER A 321 -17.30 39.40 -48.31
CA SER A 321 -16.95 40.48 -49.23
C SER A 321 -15.87 40.06 -50.23
N VAL A 322 -15.95 40.59 -51.46
CA VAL A 322 -14.99 40.27 -52.53
C VAL A 322 -13.56 40.75 -52.23
N GLN A 323 -13.41 41.80 -51.40
CA GLN A 323 -12.11 42.38 -51.10
C GLN A 323 -11.33 41.56 -50.07
N GLU A 324 -12.03 40.98 -49.12
CA GLU A 324 -11.52 40.12 -48.06
C GLU A 324 -12.68 39.28 -47.52
N HIS A 325 -12.50 37.97 -47.45
CA HIS A 325 -13.52 37.03 -47.00
C HIS A 325 -12.94 36.05 -46.00
N GLY A 326 -13.78 35.55 -45.12
CA GLY A 326 -13.35 34.61 -44.10
C GLY A 326 -14.38 34.37 -43.02
N VAL A 327 -13.95 33.59 -42.04
CA VAL A 327 -14.75 33.25 -40.86
C VAL A 327 -13.86 33.32 -39.64
N VAL A 328 -14.41 33.74 -38.51
CA VAL A 328 -13.77 33.64 -37.20
C VAL A 328 -14.53 32.60 -36.39
N ILE A 329 -13.83 31.58 -35.92
CA ILE A 329 -14.37 30.47 -35.13
C ILE A 329 -13.63 30.41 -33.80
N GLY A 330 -14.36 30.28 -32.71
CA GLY A 330 -13.78 30.22 -31.38
C GLY A 330 -14.83 30.12 -30.29
N LEU A 331 -14.46 30.57 -29.10
CA LEU A 331 -15.32 30.54 -27.93
C LEU A 331 -16.15 31.83 -27.81
N MET A 332 -17.46 31.68 -27.66
CA MET A 332 -18.35 32.83 -27.51
C MET A 332 -18.18 33.44 -26.11
N ASN A 333 -18.26 34.77 -26.01
CA ASN A 333 -18.11 35.53 -24.76
C ASN A 333 -16.80 35.27 -23.98
N PHE A 334 -15.76 34.79 -24.65
CA PHE A 334 -14.44 34.62 -24.06
C PHE A 334 -13.82 35.97 -23.70
N ASN A 335 -13.36 36.13 -22.46
CA ASN A 335 -12.86 37.39 -21.94
C ASN A 335 -11.40 37.26 -21.48
N SER A 336 -10.46 37.71 -22.31
CA SER A 336 -9.01 37.68 -22.04
C SER A 336 -8.57 38.53 -20.84
N SER A 337 -9.41 39.49 -20.41
CA SER A 337 -9.13 40.26 -19.18
C SER A 337 -9.36 39.44 -17.91
N ILE A 338 -10.20 38.40 -17.98
CA ILE A 338 -10.50 37.48 -16.88
C ILE A 338 -9.67 36.20 -17.02
N ILE A 339 -9.72 35.56 -18.19
CA ILE A 339 -9.01 34.31 -18.49
C ILE A 339 -7.61 34.68 -18.98
N LYS A 340 -6.61 34.68 -18.09
CA LYS A 340 -5.28 35.18 -18.43
C LYS A 340 -4.57 34.22 -19.40
N PRO A 341 -3.88 34.73 -20.44
CA PRO A 341 -3.14 33.91 -21.37
C PRO A 341 -1.92 33.26 -20.72
N LEU A 342 -1.48 32.16 -21.32
CA LEU A 342 -0.23 31.47 -21.00
C LEU A 342 0.97 32.31 -21.42
N ARG A 343 0.82 33.05 -22.52
CA ARG A 343 1.85 33.92 -23.10
C ARG A 343 1.27 35.25 -23.58
N TYR A 344 1.94 36.36 -23.21
CA TYR A 344 1.59 37.73 -23.61
C TYR A 344 2.44 38.29 -24.77
N ALA A 345 3.07 37.43 -25.58
CA ALA A 345 3.83 37.87 -26.75
C ALA A 345 2.91 38.52 -27.82
N GLU A 346 3.37 38.67 -29.06
CA GLU A 346 2.70 39.38 -30.17
C GLU A 346 1.16 39.22 -30.26
N SER A 347 0.62 38.09 -29.83
CA SER A 347 -0.80 37.92 -29.48
C SER A 347 -0.96 37.04 -28.23
N PRO A 348 -1.92 37.32 -27.32
CA PRO A 348 -2.30 36.43 -26.23
C PRO A 348 -2.60 35.01 -26.72
N LYS A 349 -2.10 33.99 -26.02
CA LYS A 349 -2.32 32.59 -26.35
C LYS A 349 -2.82 31.79 -25.14
N TRP A 350 -3.70 30.84 -25.42
CA TRP A 350 -4.14 29.79 -24.51
C TRP A 350 -4.05 28.45 -25.21
N LYS A 351 -4.27 27.37 -24.47
CA LYS A 351 -4.44 26.03 -25.00
C LYS A 351 -5.84 25.53 -24.64
N ILE A 352 -6.44 24.70 -25.49
CA ILE A 352 -7.77 24.16 -25.27
C ILE A 352 -7.79 22.65 -25.47
N MET A 353 -8.46 21.96 -24.57
CA MET A 353 -8.75 20.54 -24.64
C MET A 353 -10.26 20.32 -24.76
N ALA A 354 -10.65 19.18 -25.31
CA ALA A 354 -12.03 18.72 -25.38
C ALA A 354 -12.12 17.31 -24.82
N LEU A 355 -12.86 17.15 -23.70
CA LEU A 355 -13.01 15.87 -23.02
C LEU A 355 -14.48 15.48 -22.90
N ASN A 356 -14.79 14.20 -23.15
CA ASN A 356 -16.09 13.64 -22.82
C ASN A 356 -16.02 12.96 -21.46
N LEU A 357 -16.64 13.57 -20.45
CA LEU A 357 -16.67 13.06 -19.09
C LEU A 357 -18.09 12.64 -18.75
N SER A 358 -18.32 11.34 -18.64
CA SER A 358 -19.64 10.75 -18.35
C SER A 358 -20.75 11.20 -19.31
N GLY A 359 -20.44 11.32 -20.61
CA GLY A 359 -21.40 11.72 -21.64
C GLY A 359 -21.55 13.22 -21.84
N ILE A 360 -20.84 14.05 -21.07
CA ILE A 360 -20.85 15.51 -21.21
C ILE A 360 -19.54 15.93 -21.86
N ASN A 361 -19.62 16.66 -22.99
CA ASN A 361 -18.46 17.23 -23.66
C ASN A 361 -18.08 18.56 -22.98
N TYR A 362 -16.84 18.65 -22.53
CA TYR A 362 -16.26 19.85 -21.96
C TYR A 362 -15.23 20.45 -22.91
N ASN A 363 -15.32 21.76 -23.14
CA ASN A 363 -14.18 22.56 -23.54
C ASN A 363 -13.41 22.97 -22.29
N ILE A 364 -12.10 22.76 -22.28
CA ILE A 364 -11.24 23.05 -21.15
C ILE A 364 -10.14 23.98 -21.62
N VAL A 365 -10.18 25.25 -21.21
CA VAL A 365 -9.13 26.20 -21.55
C VAL A 365 -8.08 26.21 -20.46
N LEU A 366 -6.87 25.81 -20.83
CA LEU A 366 -5.68 25.90 -20.01
C LEU A 366 -5.21 27.35 -19.99
N ALA A 367 -5.20 27.93 -18.80
CA ALA A 367 -4.95 29.34 -18.61
C ALA A 367 -3.97 29.57 -17.46
N ASN A 368 -3.46 30.79 -17.42
CA ASN A 368 -2.70 31.24 -16.28
C ASN A 368 -3.64 31.97 -15.29
N SER A 369 -3.23 32.08 -14.03
CA SER A 369 -3.83 33.00 -13.04
C SER A 369 -2.84 34.08 -12.59
N SER A 370 -1.54 33.84 -12.71
CA SER A 370 -0.45 34.77 -12.37
C SER A 370 0.84 34.40 -13.09
N LEU A 371 1.68 35.36 -13.49
CA LEU A 371 3.00 35.03 -14.08
C LEU A 371 3.92 34.23 -13.13
N ASN A 372 3.64 34.23 -11.82
CA ASN A 372 4.42 33.50 -10.82
C ASN A 372 3.83 32.10 -10.60
N TYR A 373 4.43 31.12 -11.29
CA TYR A 373 4.39 29.70 -10.93
C TYR A 373 5.87 29.34 -10.64
N PRO A 374 6.25 29.05 -9.38
CA PRO A 374 7.66 28.88 -9.00
C PRO A 374 8.42 27.87 -9.85
N ILE A 375 7.86 26.68 -10.07
CA ILE A 375 8.52 25.63 -10.87
C ILE A 375 8.73 26.07 -12.33
N CYS A 376 7.80 26.83 -12.91
CA CYS A 376 7.99 27.41 -14.23
C CYS A 376 9.19 28.35 -14.28
N SER A 377 9.36 29.20 -13.26
CA SER A 377 10.49 30.12 -13.20
C SER A 377 11.81 29.36 -13.09
N VAL A 378 11.83 28.28 -12.32
CA VAL A 378 13.00 27.43 -12.10
C VAL A 378 13.37 26.67 -13.38
N TRP A 379 12.38 26.07 -14.05
CA TRP A 379 12.57 25.32 -15.29
C TRP A 379 12.61 26.19 -16.55
N SER A 380 12.51 27.52 -16.41
CA SER A 380 12.49 28.47 -17.53
C SER A 380 11.38 28.18 -18.55
N VAL A 381 10.20 27.81 -18.06
CA VAL A 381 9.01 27.55 -18.87
C VAL A 381 8.38 28.87 -19.33
N GLU A 382 8.24 29.06 -20.64
CA GLU A 382 7.65 30.27 -21.22
C GLU A 382 6.12 30.33 -21.07
N GLU A 383 5.44 29.17 -21.07
CA GLU A 383 3.98 29.04 -21.07
C GLU A 383 3.52 28.31 -19.80
N CYS A 384 3.09 29.07 -18.79
CA CYS A 384 2.72 28.50 -17.49
C CYS A 384 1.22 28.32 -17.33
N VAL A 385 0.78 27.08 -17.14
CA VAL A 385 -0.61 26.75 -16.85
C VAL A 385 -0.79 26.64 -15.34
N LYS A 386 -1.79 27.33 -14.79
CA LYS A 386 -2.05 27.31 -13.34
C LYS A 386 -3.50 26.97 -13.01
N VAL A 387 -4.42 27.22 -13.94
CA VAL A 387 -5.86 27.02 -13.78
C VAL A 387 -6.47 26.50 -15.09
N ALA A 388 -7.59 25.81 -14.97
CA ALA A 388 -8.40 25.37 -16.10
C ALA A 388 -9.80 25.98 -16.05
N TRP A 389 -10.31 26.37 -17.21
CA TRP A 389 -11.67 26.88 -17.37
C TRP A 389 -12.52 25.85 -18.09
N PHE A 390 -13.50 25.30 -17.38
CA PHE A 390 -14.40 24.26 -17.88
C PHE A 390 -15.71 24.88 -18.37
N ASP A 391 -16.11 24.49 -19.58
CA ASP A 391 -17.34 24.92 -20.22
C ASP A 391 -17.94 23.76 -21.03
N THR A 392 -19.25 23.75 -21.26
CA THR A 392 -19.95 22.62 -21.89
C THR A 392 -20.57 22.92 -23.24
N ASP A 393 -20.71 24.19 -23.64
CA ASP A 393 -21.44 24.58 -24.85
C ASP A 393 -20.67 25.50 -25.81
N GLY A 394 -19.45 25.93 -25.44
CA GLY A 394 -18.63 26.87 -26.20
C GLY A 394 -18.88 28.34 -25.86
N ASN A 395 -19.80 28.64 -24.93
CA ASN A 395 -20.13 29.98 -24.48
C ASN A 395 -19.59 30.22 -23.07
N PHE A 396 -18.46 30.91 -22.99
CA PHE A 396 -17.69 31.09 -21.75
C PHE A 396 -18.30 32.11 -20.76
N SER A 397 -19.59 32.46 -20.90
CA SER A 397 -20.30 33.32 -19.95
C SER A 397 -20.50 32.65 -18.58
N ASN A 398 -20.56 31.32 -18.56
CA ASN A 398 -20.78 30.48 -17.38
C ASN A 398 -19.66 29.45 -17.18
N ALA A 399 -18.50 29.65 -17.82
CA ALA A 399 -17.34 28.80 -17.63
C ALA A 399 -16.88 28.83 -16.16
N ILE A 400 -16.49 27.67 -15.65
CA ILE A 400 -16.04 27.49 -14.27
C ILE A 400 -14.51 27.51 -14.25
N ASN A 401 -13.93 28.43 -13.47
CA ASN A 401 -12.49 28.47 -13.21
C ASN A 401 -12.14 27.51 -12.07
N VAL A 402 -11.14 26.65 -12.28
CA VAL A 402 -10.81 25.54 -11.39
C VAL A 402 -9.30 25.48 -11.19
N SER A 403 -8.87 25.45 -9.93
CA SER A 403 -7.51 25.14 -9.50
C SER A 403 -7.41 23.71 -8.96
N ILE A 404 -6.19 23.23 -8.69
CA ILE A 404 -5.94 21.91 -8.11
C ILE A 404 -6.71 21.76 -6.79
N GLY A 405 -7.27 20.56 -6.56
CA GLY A 405 -8.10 20.23 -5.40
C GLY A 405 -9.55 20.74 -5.49
N GLN A 406 -9.89 21.55 -6.51
CA GLN A 406 -11.25 22.08 -6.67
C GLN A 406 -12.11 21.21 -7.59
N ASN A 407 -13.36 21.07 -7.18
CA ASN A 407 -14.40 20.41 -7.96
C ASN A 407 -14.84 21.27 -9.15
N PHE A 408 -15.18 20.59 -10.24
CA PHE A 408 -15.90 21.17 -11.37
C PHE A 408 -17.17 20.39 -11.72
N THR A 409 -17.35 19.21 -11.12
CA THR A 409 -18.64 18.51 -11.02
C THR A 409 -18.90 18.13 -9.55
N GLN A 410 -19.94 17.33 -9.30
CA GLN A 410 -20.21 16.80 -7.97
C GLN A 410 -19.11 15.82 -7.51
N ASP A 411 -18.59 15.01 -8.44
CA ASP A 411 -17.71 13.87 -8.14
C ASP A 411 -16.27 14.05 -8.67
N LEU A 412 -16.07 14.95 -9.63
CA LEU A 412 -14.78 15.17 -10.30
C LEU A 412 -14.12 16.48 -9.89
N TYR A 413 -12.81 16.42 -9.72
CA TYR A 413 -11.97 17.54 -9.34
C TYR A 413 -10.67 17.57 -10.16
N LEU A 414 -10.02 18.74 -10.21
CA LEU A 414 -8.73 18.88 -10.87
C LEU A 414 -7.62 18.39 -9.91
N ALA A 415 -7.00 17.25 -10.22
CA ALA A 415 -5.93 16.67 -9.39
C ALA A 415 -4.55 17.25 -9.72
N SER A 416 -4.28 17.56 -10.99
CA SER A 416 -3.08 18.31 -11.37
C SER A 416 -3.27 19.06 -12.68
N ILE A 417 -2.44 20.08 -12.89
CA ILE A 417 -2.39 20.87 -14.10
C ILE A 417 -0.99 21.47 -14.29
N GLY A 418 -0.49 21.43 -15.52
CA GLY A 418 0.80 22.03 -15.85
C GLY A 418 1.99 21.32 -15.19
N PRO A 419 3.17 21.99 -15.11
CA PRO A 419 3.35 23.43 -15.30
C PRO A 419 3.35 23.89 -16.76
N ASN A 420 3.74 23.04 -17.70
CA ASN A 420 3.65 23.34 -19.13
C ASN A 420 2.28 22.95 -19.69
N PRO A 421 1.87 23.50 -20.84
CA PRO A 421 0.59 23.16 -21.41
C PRO A 421 0.54 21.74 -21.99
N TRP A 422 1.68 21.14 -22.31
CA TRP A 422 1.78 19.74 -22.73
C TRP A 422 1.64 18.75 -21.58
N ASP A 423 1.89 19.18 -20.33
CA ASP A 423 1.66 18.35 -19.14
C ASP A 423 0.16 18.12 -18.92
N GLY A 424 -0.69 18.96 -19.55
CA GLY A 424 -2.13 18.78 -19.60
C GLY A 424 -2.81 18.90 -18.24
N ILE A 425 -3.79 18.03 -18.00
CA ILE A 425 -4.51 17.94 -16.73
C ILE A 425 -4.63 16.49 -16.26
N THR A 426 -4.72 16.30 -14.95
CA THR A 426 -5.21 15.06 -14.34
C THR A 426 -6.52 15.34 -13.63
N ILE A 427 -7.54 14.53 -13.90
CA ILE A 427 -8.85 14.61 -13.25
C ILE A 427 -8.95 13.52 -12.20
N GLY A 428 -9.24 13.89 -10.97
CA GLY A 428 -9.48 12.96 -9.88
C GLY A 428 -10.97 12.72 -9.63
N ASN A 429 -11.31 11.51 -9.21
CA ASN A 429 -12.59 11.15 -8.59
C ASN A 429 -12.30 10.65 -7.18
N TYR A 430 -12.76 11.40 -6.18
CA TYR A 430 -12.48 11.13 -4.77
C TYR A 430 -13.61 11.61 -3.87
N SER A 431 -14.04 10.74 -2.95
CA SER A 431 -15.14 11.02 -2.03
C SER A 431 -14.72 11.68 -0.71
N GLY A 432 -13.42 11.85 -0.46
CA GLY A 432 -12.93 12.42 0.80
C GLY A 432 -13.14 13.93 0.91
N SER A 433 -12.99 14.42 2.15
CA SER A 433 -13.18 15.85 2.49
C SER A 433 -12.09 16.76 1.94
N ILE A 434 -10.85 16.25 1.89
CA ILE A 434 -9.69 16.91 1.30
C ILE A 434 -9.38 16.19 -0.01
N ARG A 435 -9.19 16.95 -1.08
CA ARG A 435 -8.91 16.39 -2.41
C ARG A 435 -7.44 16.65 -2.72
N PRO A 436 -6.60 15.60 -2.79
CA PRO A 436 -5.18 15.79 -2.97
C PRO A 436 -4.86 16.34 -4.36
N GLY A 437 -3.89 17.25 -4.42
CA GLY A 437 -3.17 17.49 -5.64
C GLY A 437 -2.25 16.30 -5.90
N VAL A 438 -2.24 15.77 -7.11
CA VAL A 438 -1.45 14.57 -7.44
C VAL A 438 -0.72 14.76 -8.76
N GLY A 439 0.60 14.91 -8.65
CA GLY A 439 1.51 15.29 -9.73
C GLY A 439 2.51 14.20 -10.07
N ILE A 440 2.12 12.93 -9.83
CA ILE A 440 3.00 11.77 -9.95
C ILE A 440 2.79 10.99 -11.24
N TRP A 441 3.83 10.27 -11.62
CA TRP A 441 3.78 9.25 -12.64
C TRP A 441 3.22 7.95 -12.05
N ILE A 442 2.16 7.46 -12.71
CA ILE A 442 1.41 6.26 -12.38
C ILE A 442 1.48 5.37 -13.62
N SER A 443 1.57 4.05 -13.41
CA SER A 443 1.57 3.08 -14.50
C SER A 443 0.33 3.22 -15.38
N GLU A 444 0.48 2.95 -16.68
CA GLU A 444 -0.65 2.88 -17.62
C GLU A 444 -1.57 1.67 -17.35
N ASP A 445 -1.11 0.71 -16.54
CA ASP A 445 -1.87 -0.51 -16.22
C ASP A 445 -3.07 -0.26 -15.30
N THR A 446 -3.01 0.81 -14.49
CA THR A 446 -4.11 1.20 -13.60
C THR A 446 -4.16 2.70 -13.39
N ASN A 447 -5.37 3.23 -13.34
CA ASN A 447 -5.64 4.61 -12.93
C ASN A 447 -6.09 4.71 -11.47
N THR A 448 -6.16 3.58 -10.77
CA THR A 448 -6.67 3.49 -9.41
C THR A 448 -5.51 3.64 -8.43
N THR A 449 -5.63 4.61 -7.55
CA THR A 449 -4.69 4.86 -6.44
C THR A 449 -5.47 4.85 -5.12
N TYR A 450 -4.76 4.87 -4.00
CA TYR A 450 -5.40 4.98 -2.69
C TYR A 450 -4.75 6.08 -1.88
N PHE A 451 -5.60 6.89 -1.24
CA PHE A 451 -5.18 8.05 -0.48
C PHE A 451 -5.65 7.95 0.97
N ALA A 452 -4.78 8.27 1.92
CA ALA A 452 -5.10 8.33 3.34
C ALA A 452 -4.56 9.62 3.96
N ILE A 453 -5.30 10.12 4.95
CA ILE A 453 -4.90 11.24 5.81
C ILE A 453 -4.67 10.67 7.19
N VAL A 454 -3.48 10.90 7.74
CA VAL A 454 -3.00 10.22 8.94
C VAL A 454 -2.60 11.25 9.96
N ASN A 455 -3.40 11.38 11.02
CA ASN A 455 -3.06 12.23 12.14
C ASN A 455 -2.39 11.41 13.25
N GLU A 456 -1.20 11.82 13.68
CA GLU A 456 -0.42 11.15 14.72
C GLU A 456 -1.18 11.02 16.05
N SER A 457 -1.94 12.05 16.42
CA SER A 457 -2.73 12.05 17.65
C SER A 457 -3.86 11.02 17.61
N GLU A 458 -4.42 10.77 16.42
CA GLU A 458 -5.51 9.81 16.22
C GLU A 458 -5.00 8.36 16.23
N ILE A 459 -3.88 8.07 15.57
CA ILE A 459 -3.29 6.73 15.56
C ILE A 459 -2.44 6.44 16.80
N GLY A 460 -2.11 7.47 17.58
CA GLY A 460 -1.32 7.35 18.80
C GLY A 460 0.14 6.97 18.56
N LEU A 461 0.69 7.26 17.37
CA LEU A 461 2.09 7.03 16.98
C LEU A 461 2.78 8.37 16.71
N ASP A 462 4.03 8.48 17.14
CA ASP A 462 4.92 9.60 16.84
C ASP A 462 5.76 9.19 15.61
N LEU A 463 5.23 9.48 14.42
CA LEU A 463 5.74 8.97 13.15
C LEU A 463 7.07 9.62 12.79
N ASN A 464 7.23 10.91 13.07
CA ASN A 464 8.45 11.68 12.84
C ASN A 464 9.46 11.62 14.02
N ARG A 465 9.06 11.04 15.15
CA ARG A 465 9.88 10.82 16.35
C ARG A 465 10.40 12.10 16.99
N ASP A 466 9.67 13.20 16.87
CA ASP A 466 10.02 14.47 17.50
C ASP A 466 9.60 14.55 18.98
N GLY A 467 8.86 13.53 19.47
CA GLY A 467 8.35 13.42 20.83
C GLY A 467 6.94 13.99 21.02
N ILE A 468 6.33 14.53 19.97
CA ILE A 468 5.00 15.13 19.96
C ILE A 468 4.16 14.42 18.89
N LYS A 469 2.88 14.17 19.18
CA LYS A 469 1.95 13.50 18.26
C LYS A 469 0.94 14.49 17.74
N ASP A 470 1.39 15.40 16.87
CA ASP A 470 0.56 16.51 16.38
C ASP A 470 0.63 16.71 14.87
N ARG A 471 1.44 15.92 14.15
CA ARG A 471 1.55 16.01 12.71
C ARG A 471 0.42 15.26 12.00
N THR A 472 0.09 15.77 10.82
CA THR A 472 -0.80 15.11 9.87
C THR A 472 -0.01 14.83 8.61
N TYR A 473 -0.09 13.59 8.13
CA TYR A 473 0.57 13.12 6.93
C TYR A 473 -0.46 12.69 5.91
N TYR A 474 -0.09 12.81 4.64
CA TYR A 474 -0.91 12.42 3.51
C TYR A 474 -0.15 11.34 2.76
N ILE A 475 -0.80 10.20 2.57
CA ILE A 475 -0.17 9.02 1.99
C ILE A 475 -0.92 8.67 0.72
N LEU A 476 -0.18 8.57 -0.37
CA LEU A 476 -0.67 8.06 -1.65
C LEU A 476 0.01 6.73 -1.95
N THR A 477 -0.77 5.71 -2.28
CA THR A 477 -0.25 4.45 -2.83
C THR A 477 -0.72 4.27 -4.25
N PHE A 478 0.16 3.77 -5.09
CA PHE A 478 -0.08 3.65 -6.52
C PHE A 478 0.82 2.56 -7.11
N ASP A 479 0.51 2.20 -8.34
CA ASP A 479 1.32 1.31 -9.15
C ASP A 479 2.22 2.14 -10.07
N ASP A 480 3.49 1.78 -10.12
CA ASP A 480 4.53 2.40 -10.95
C ASP A 480 5.24 1.41 -11.87
N TYR A 481 4.73 0.19 -12.03
CA TYR A 481 5.30 -0.75 -12.99
C TYR A 481 4.34 -0.97 -14.15
N GLN A 482 4.88 -0.85 -15.37
CA GLN A 482 4.15 -1.22 -16.58
C GLN A 482 4.37 -2.73 -16.87
N ASP A 483 3.66 -3.59 -16.16
CA ASP A 483 3.76 -5.05 -16.23
C ASP A 483 2.42 -5.77 -16.53
N ASN A 484 1.35 -5.03 -16.80
CA ASN A 484 -0.04 -5.47 -16.96
C ASN A 484 -0.69 -6.03 -15.68
N ASN A 485 -0.11 -5.77 -14.51
CA ASN A 485 -0.75 -5.96 -13.22
C ASN A 485 -1.24 -4.60 -12.69
N SER A 486 -2.17 -4.61 -11.74
CA SER A 486 -2.71 -3.38 -11.12
C SER A 486 -2.44 -3.37 -9.61
N GLU A 487 -1.38 -4.05 -9.20
CA GLU A 487 -0.99 -4.18 -7.80
C GLU A 487 -0.23 -2.92 -7.36
N MET A 488 -0.61 -2.36 -6.21
CA MET A 488 0.06 -1.18 -5.67
C MET A 488 1.50 -1.53 -5.30
N THR A 489 2.47 -0.85 -5.90
CA THR A 489 3.91 -1.15 -5.74
C THR A 489 4.65 -0.06 -4.95
N GLN A 490 4.13 1.16 -4.89
CA GLN A 490 4.78 2.29 -4.23
C GLN A 490 3.85 3.01 -3.27
N ASN A 491 4.49 3.75 -2.35
CA ASN A 491 3.87 4.77 -1.53
C ASN A 491 4.70 6.06 -1.58
N ILE A 492 4.02 7.19 -1.46
CA ILE A 492 4.60 8.52 -1.22
C ILE A 492 3.88 9.11 -0.02
N VAL A 493 4.65 9.78 0.84
CA VAL A 493 4.15 10.50 2.01
C VAL A 493 4.54 11.95 1.90
N ASP A 494 3.62 12.81 2.34
CA ASP A 494 3.77 14.26 2.36
C ASP A 494 3.21 14.84 3.69
N ASP A 495 3.68 16.00 4.11
CA ASP A 495 3.12 16.75 5.25
C ASP A 495 2.02 17.75 4.82
N ASP A 496 1.77 17.85 3.52
CA ASP A 496 0.57 18.46 2.97
C ASP A 496 -0.15 17.59 1.90
N TYR A 497 -1.23 18.10 1.32
CA TYR A 497 -2.07 17.35 0.38
C TYR A 497 -1.70 17.53 -1.11
N TYR A 498 -0.57 18.15 -1.44
CA TYR A 498 -0.07 18.44 -2.78
C TYR A 498 1.07 17.52 -3.21
N ILE A 499 0.78 16.22 -3.28
CA ILE A 499 1.79 15.21 -3.58
C ILE A 499 2.32 15.34 -5.02
N THR A 500 3.60 15.71 -5.16
CA THR A 500 4.32 15.76 -6.44
C THR A 500 5.43 14.72 -6.53
N GLU A 501 6.16 14.70 -7.65
CA GLU A 501 7.35 13.87 -7.77
C GLU A 501 8.57 14.61 -7.21
N ASN A 502 9.50 13.86 -6.63
CA ASN A 502 10.76 14.38 -6.10
C ASN A 502 11.63 15.20 -7.09
N TRP A 503 11.39 15.12 -8.40
CA TRP A 503 12.10 15.92 -9.39
C TRP A 503 11.48 17.31 -9.62
N TRP A 504 10.38 17.64 -8.94
CA TRP A 504 9.81 19.00 -8.84
C TRP A 504 10.70 19.90 -7.97
N SER A 505 11.90 20.19 -8.47
CA SER A 505 12.94 20.89 -7.73
C SER A 505 13.80 21.79 -8.62
N ASP A 506 14.58 22.67 -8.01
CA ASP A 506 15.72 23.28 -8.69
C ASP A 506 16.89 22.28 -8.73
N PHE A 507 17.43 21.99 -9.91
CA PHE A 507 18.52 21.00 -10.07
C PHE A 507 19.88 21.52 -9.57
N ASN A 508 19.89 22.31 -8.50
CA ASN A 508 21.10 22.83 -7.89
C ASN A 508 21.62 21.85 -6.82
N LEU A 509 22.66 21.09 -7.17
CA LEU A 509 23.21 19.98 -6.37
C LEU A 509 23.62 20.34 -4.93
N ASP A 510 23.87 21.62 -4.65
CA ASP A 510 24.38 22.07 -3.34
C ASP A 510 23.29 22.61 -2.41
N ASN A 511 22.09 22.93 -2.91
CA ASN A 511 20.94 23.44 -2.15
C ASN A 511 19.66 23.24 -2.98
N GLN A 512 19.17 22.01 -3.02
CA GLN A 512 17.96 21.65 -3.75
C GLN A 512 16.72 22.16 -3.00
N THR A 513 15.93 22.98 -3.68
CA THR A 513 14.62 23.47 -3.24
C THR A 513 13.56 22.65 -3.98
N TYR A 514 12.63 22.06 -3.23
CA TYR A 514 11.48 21.33 -3.75
C TYR A 514 10.27 22.27 -3.86
N TYR A 515 9.34 21.95 -4.76
CA TYR A 515 8.19 22.79 -5.05
C TYR A 515 6.94 21.95 -5.25
N ASP A 516 5.94 22.20 -4.43
CA ASP A 516 4.58 21.75 -4.65
C ASP A 516 3.90 22.68 -5.65
N PHE A 517 2.88 22.18 -6.36
CA PHE A 517 2.24 22.84 -7.52
C PHE A 517 2.10 24.36 -7.51
N TYR A 518 2.02 25.06 -6.37
CA TYR A 518 1.89 26.51 -6.35
C TYR A 518 2.98 27.26 -5.59
N GLU A 519 3.82 26.57 -4.83
CA GLU A 519 4.76 27.21 -3.91
C GLU A 519 6.03 26.38 -3.67
N ASN A 520 6.92 26.93 -2.85
CA ASN A 520 8.08 26.19 -2.41
C ASN A 520 7.62 25.21 -1.33
N GLU A 521 8.07 23.97 -1.45
CA GLU A 521 7.75 22.98 -0.44
C GLU A 521 8.57 23.27 0.83
N THR A 522 7.87 23.34 1.97
CA THR A 522 8.46 23.72 3.25
C THR A 522 8.17 22.67 4.31
N GLY A 523 8.94 21.60 4.29
CA GLY A 523 8.75 20.56 5.28
C GLY A 523 9.44 19.29 4.87
N MET A 524 8.64 18.25 4.70
CA MET A 524 9.09 16.96 4.22
C MET A 524 9.19 16.98 2.70
N VAL A 525 10.21 16.32 2.15
CA VAL A 525 10.28 16.05 0.72
C VAL A 525 9.46 14.80 0.44
N GLU A 526 8.71 14.78 -0.66
CA GLU A 526 7.96 13.61 -1.08
C GLU A 526 8.92 12.48 -1.46
N ILE A 527 8.98 11.46 -0.61
CA ILE A 527 9.92 10.35 -0.79
C ILE A 527 9.17 9.08 -1.11
N ARG A 528 9.36 8.65 -2.36
CA ARG A 528 8.82 7.41 -2.91
C ARG A 528 9.52 6.21 -2.27
N ASN A 529 8.72 5.28 -1.76
CA ASN A 529 9.17 4.02 -1.20
C ASN A 529 8.31 2.86 -1.66
N SER A 530 8.87 1.65 -1.62
CA SER A 530 8.16 0.45 -2.09
C SER A 530 7.16 -0.07 -1.08
N LEU A 531 6.04 -0.59 -1.57
CA LEU A 531 5.07 -1.39 -0.84
C LEU A 531 5.50 -2.87 -0.78
N PRO A 532 4.95 -3.67 0.16
CA PRO A 532 5.28 -5.08 0.27
C PRO A 532 4.69 -5.87 -0.91
N THR A 533 5.52 -6.22 -1.90
CA THR A 533 5.12 -7.08 -3.02
C THR A 533 5.29 -8.59 -2.76
N ALA A 534 5.96 -8.97 -1.64
CA ALA A 534 6.01 -10.35 -1.09
C ALA A 534 6.73 -10.36 0.28
N ILE A 535 7.73 -11.24 0.47
CA ILE A 535 8.57 -11.40 1.69
C ILE A 535 9.63 -10.28 1.83
N TRP A 536 9.65 -9.32 0.89
CA TRP A 536 10.68 -8.30 0.80
C TRP A 536 10.41 -7.14 1.77
N SER A 537 11.50 -6.51 2.23
CA SER A 537 11.45 -5.29 3.04
C SER A 537 10.82 -4.17 2.22
N SER A 538 9.76 -3.58 2.76
CA SER A 538 9.11 -2.37 2.26
C SER A 538 9.10 -1.36 3.39
N ASN A 539 9.03 -0.08 3.04
CA ASN A 539 9.08 0.96 4.04
C ASN A 539 8.21 2.16 3.65
N ILE A 540 7.99 3.01 4.62
CA ILE A 540 7.32 4.29 4.52
C ILE A 540 8.08 5.29 5.38
N MET A 541 8.22 6.53 4.93
CA MET A 541 9.04 7.53 5.62
C MET A 541 8.21 8.76 5.98
N PHE A 542 8.41 9.26 7.20
CA PHE A 542 7.71 10.43 7.76
C PHE A 542 8.71 11.52 8.18
N GLY A 543 9.55 11.96 7.24
CA GLY A 543 10.47 13.09 7.39
C GLY A 543 11.76 12.92 6.58
N ASN A 544 12.66 13.91 6.61
CA ASN A 544 13.84 13.95 5.73
C ASN A 544 15.10 13.24 6.28
N GLU A 545 15.00 12.53 7.40
CA GLU A 545 16.15 11.84 8.02
C GLU A 545 16.11 10.32 7.81
N GLU A 546 17.25 9.70 7.50
CA GLU A 546 17.40 8.25 7.25
C GLU A 546 16.83 7.36 8.39
N ASN A 547 16.72 7.90 9.60
CA ASN A 547 16.21 7.20 10.78
C ASN A 547 14.67 7.21 10.91
N LEU A 548 13.94 7.86 10.02
CA LEU A 548 12.47 7.99 10.06
C LEU A 548 11.73 6.97 9.17
N ASN A 549 12.45 5.97 8.66
CA ASN A 549 11.86 4.86 7.89
C ASN A 549 11.12 3.85 8.76
N TRP A 550 9.83 3.66 8.57
CA TRP A 550 9.03 2.60 9.17
C TRP A 550 8.93 1.43 8.22
N ASP A 551 9.07 0.21 8.72
CA ASP A 551 8.83 -1.00 7.94
C ASP A 551 7.32 -1.14 7.68
N ILE A 552 6.94 -1.37 6.42
CA ILE A 552 5.56 -1.76 6.10
C ILE A 552 5.49 -3.29 6.21
N VAL A 553 4.69 -3.76 7.16
CA VAL A 553 4.54 -5.19 7.45
C VAL A 553 3.45 -5.82 6.60
N PHE A 554 2.41 -5.06 6.29
CA PHE A 554 1.24 -5.51 5.54
C PHE A 554 0.51 -4.33 4.91
N TYR A 555 -0.04 -4.53 3.71
CA TYR A 555 -0.89 -3.56 3.02
C TYR A 555 -2.00 -4.29 2.27
N ASN A 556 -3.23 -3.76 2.31
CA ASN A 556 -4.40 -4.33 1.60
C ASN A 556 -5.34 -3.27 1.01
N ASN A 557 -4.79 -2.14 0.56
CA ASN A 557 -5.52 -1.01 -0.05
C ASN A 557 -6.45 -0.21 0.89
N THR A 558 -6.85 -0.78 2.02
CA THR A 558 -7.69 -0.10 3.03
C THR A 558 -6.93 0.21 4.31
N SER A 559 -5.90 -0.61 4.59
CA SER A 559 -5.14 -0.61 5.82
C SER A 559 -3.67 -0.92 5.53
N MET A 560 -2.78 -0.25 6.26
CA MET A 560 -1.34 -0.45 6.23
C MET A 560 -0.84 -0.67 7.66
N LEU A 561 -0.17 -1.80 7.92
CA LEU A 561 0.48 -2.07 9.20
C LEU A 561 1.93 -1.65 9.12
N ILE A 562 2.34 -0.71 9.97
CA ILE A 562 3.71 -0.19 10.02
C ILE A 562 4.39 -0.55 11.34
N ARG A 563 5.72 -0.66 11.30
CA ARG A 563 6.57 -0.97 12.46
C ARG A 563 7.87 -0.18 12.43
N LYS A 564 8.33 0.26 13.59
CA LYS A 564 9.71 0.71 13.79
C LYS A 564 10.37 -0.09 14.89
N ASN A 565 11.47 -0.77 14.55
CA ASN A 565 12.33 -1.39 15.56
C ASN A 565 13.03 -0.32 16.39
N ARG A 566 13.07 -0.51 17.72
CA ARG A 566 13.82 0.35 18.62
C ARG A 566 15.10 -0.35 19.05
N ASP A 567 16.15 0.44 19.23
CA ASP A 567 17.33 -0.03 19.95
C ASP A 567 16.92 -0.35 21.40
N ILE A 568 17.06 -1.62 21.79
CA ILE A 568 16.68 -2.14 23.11
C ILE A 568 17.41 -1.39 24.24
N SER A 569 18.55 -0.76 23.96
CA SER A 569 19.34 0.01 24.91
C SER A 569 18.71 1.37 25.28
N LYS A 570 17.72 1.85 24.52
CA LYS A 570 17.03 3.14 24.77
C LYS A 570 15.82 3.02 25.72
N GLY A 571 15.40 1.80 26.08
CA GLY A 571 14.30 1.54 27.01
C GLY A 571 12.91 1.99 26.51
N PHE A 572 11.89 1.80 27.34
CA PHE A 572 10.52 2.31 27.13
C PHE A 572 10.20 3.33 28.22
N ASN A 573 9.61 4.46 27.85
CA ASN A 573 8.94 5.33 28.80
C ASN A 573 7.56 4.72 29.14
N THR A 574 7.11 4.92 30.38
CA THR A 574 5.80 4.46 30.89
C THR A 574 4.58 5.00 30.13
N THR A 575 4.77 5.95 29.23
CA THR A 575 3.72 6.59 28.41
C THR A 575 3.72 6.13 26.95
N GLU A 576 4.66 5.27 26.55
CA GLU A 576 4.79 4.82 25.15
C GLU A 576 3.95 3.56 24.88
N ASN A 577 3.35 3.51 23.69
CA ASN A 577 2.64 2.32 23.22
C ASN A 577 3.65 1.26 22.77
N VAL A 578 3.55 0.05 23.31
CA VAL A 578 4.30 -1.12 22.85
C VAL A 578 3.37 -1.98 22.01
N THR A 579 3.78 -2.27 20.77
CA THR A 579 2.96 -3.04 19.83
C THR A 579 3.61 -4.39 19.58
N PHE A 580 2.83 -5.46 19.78
CA PHE A 580 3.25 -6.82 19.44
C PHE A 580 2.70 -7.17 18.06
N ILE A 581 3.60 -7.52 17.14
CA ILE A 581 3.23 -7.99 15.80
C ILE A 581 3.38 -9.50 15.78
N LEU A 582 2.25 -10.20 15.61
CA LEU A 582 2.27 -11.64 15.36
C LEU A 582 2.09 -11.90 13.87
N LYS A 583 2.99 -12.71 13.31
CA LYS A 583 2.87 -13.19 11.94
C LYS A 583 2.72 -14.72 11.94
N VAL A 584 1.79 -15.24 11.15
CA VAL A 584 1.48 -16.67 11.09
C VAL A 584 1.74 -17.19 9.67
N TYR A 585 2.72 -18.07 9.53
CA TYR A 585 3.18 -18.60 8.25
C TYR A 585 3.30 -20.13 8.29
N ASN A 586 3.18 -20.76 7.12
CA ASN A 586 3.57 -22.14 6.89
C ASN A 586 5.09 -22.30 6.93
N PHE A 587 5.57 -23.55 6.96
CA PHE A 587 7.00 -23.89 6.96
C PHE A 587 7.76 -23.37 5.73
N ASP A 588 7.06 -23.16 4.61
CA ASP A 588 7.61 -22.60 3.37
C ASP A 588 7.55 -21.05 3.33
N ASN A 589 7.27 -20.41 4.46
CA ASN A 589 7.08 -18.97 4.62
C ASN A 589 5.85 -18.38 3.89
N SER A 590 4.91 -19.21 3.43
CA SER A 590 3.63 -18.72 2.91
C SER A 590 2.68 -18.29 4.05
N PRO A 591 2.00 -17.13 3.97
CA PRO A 591 1.11 -16.66 5.03
C PRO A 591 -0.11 -17.57 5.19
N ILE A 592 -0.49 -17.87 6.44
CA ILE A 592 -1.68 -18.67 6.76
C ILE A 592 -2.89 -17.73 6.82
N ILE A 593 -3.77 -17.84 5.83
CA ILE A 593 -5.02 -17.08 5.78
C ILE A 593 -5.99 -17.62 6.84
N ASN A 594 -6.63 -16.73 7.62
CA ASN A 594 -7.56 -17.06 8.71
C ASN A 594 -6.97 -17.86 9.89
N ALA A 595 -5.68 -17.68 10.18
CA ALA A 595 -5.11 -18.21 11.41
C ALA A 595 -5.87 -17.65 12.64
N ASN A 596 -6.42 -18.55 13.46
CA ASN A 596 -7.06 -18.18 14.71
C ASN A 596 -5.96 -18.11 15.79
N VAL A 597 -5.56 -16.89 16.14
CA VAL A 597 -4.44 -16.56 17.03
C VAL A 597 -4.92 -16.31 18.45
#